data_AF-A0A316PJX0-F1
#
_entry.id   AF-A0A316PJX0-F1
#
_cell.length_a   1.000
_cell.length_b   1.000
_cell.length_c   1.000
_cell.angle_alpha   90.00
_cell.angle_beta   90.00
_cell.angle_gamma   90.00
#
_symmetry.space_group_name_H-M   'P 1'
#
loop_
_entity.id
_entity.type
_entity.pdbx_description
1 polymer ?
#
loop_
_entity_poly.entity_id
_entity_poly.type
_entity_poly.pdbx_seq_one_letter_code
_entity_poly.pdbx_strand_id
1 'polypeptide(L)'
;MSAAVDINVLYENLEEMGVEVFDCPLSQFSAVAEPAGYLGMNPSKISSVEQEREILIHEEGHFATNTFYQLDSPYTVRQHQENLAARHGIKKYFSVEKLLSLMEQGYTESWQLAEQLGVRPAYIQEMLDYYTQAQGVNFSWELKKRRRARETQEALEADPLTEATRLELSQYIDIENDITESAAQQMLSIIAAMKGKPKGGPQ
;
A
#
# COMPACT_ATOMS: atom_id res chain seq x y z
N MET A 1 13.37 -6.90 8.05
CA MET A 1 12.83 -8.19 7.58
C MET A 1 12.23 -7.93 6.21
N SER A 2 12.34 -8.88 5.27
CA SER A 2 11.72 -8.73 3.94
C SER A 2 10.21 -8.52 4.07
N ALA A 3 9.63 -7.68 3.21
CA ALA A 3 8.20 -7.43 3.07
C ALA A 3 7.55 -8.30 1.96
N ALA A 4 8.29 -9.31 1.49
CA ALA A 4 7.82 -10.27 0.50
C ALA A 4 6.59 -11.04 1.02
N VAL A 5 5.71 -11.37 0.09
CA VAL A 5 4.63 -12.31 0.38
C VAL A 5 5.26 -13.69 0.58
N ASP A 6 4.90 -14.37 1.66
CA ASP A 6 5.31 -15.76 1.87
C ASP A 6 4.79 -16.59 0.70
N ILE A 7 5.67 -17.40 0.11
CA ILE A 7 5.29 -18.21 -1.04
C ILE A 7 4.29 -19.29 -0.66
N ASN A 8 4.33 -19.80 0.57
CA ASN A 8 3.37 -20.80 1.04
C ASN A 8 1.95 -20.22 1.08
N VAL A 9 1.79 -18.95 1.47
CA VAL A 9 0.51 -18.25 1.45
C VAL A 9 -0.07 -18.17 0.04
N LEU A 10 0.77 -18.10 -1.00
CA LEU A 10 0.29 -18.09 -2.39
C LEU A 10 -0.24 -19.46 -2.82
N TYR A 11 0.43 -20.54 -2.42
CA TYR A 11 -0.06 -21.90 -2.64
C TYR A 11 -1.36 -22.16 -1.87
N GLU A 12 -1.41 -21.76 -0.59
CA GLU A 12 -2.60 -21.88 0.27
C GLU A 12 -3.79 -21.12 -0.34
N ASN A 13 -3.59 -19.90 -0.82
CA ASN A 13 -4.66 -19.13 -1.48
C ASN A 13 -5.20 -19.84 -2.72
N LEU A 14 -4.33 -20.43 -3.54
CA LEU A 14 -4.74 -21.20 -4.72
C LEU A 14 -5.50 -22.47 -4.33
N GLU A 15 -5.02 -23.19 -3.31
CA GLU A 15 -5.70 -24.36 -2.76
C GLU A 15 -7.09 -24.02 -2.22
N GLU A 16 -7.24 -22.91 -1.48
CA GLU A 16 -8.52 -22.40 -0.99
C GLU A 16 -9.49 -22.05 -2.12
N MET A 17 -8.96 -21.65 -3.28
CA MET A 17 -9.74 -21.41 -4.51
C MET A 17 -10.09 -22.70 -5.26
N GLY A 18 -9.66 -23.87 -4.77
CA GLY A 18 -9.85 -25.17 -5.40
C GLY A 18 -8.89 -25.44 -6.55
N VAL A 19 -7.73 -24.77 -6.58
CA VAL A 19 -6.72 -24.94 -7.63
C VAL A 19 -5.68 -25.97 -7.21
N GLU A 20 -5.50 -27.00 -8.02
CA GLU A 20 -4.42 -27.97 -7.87
C GLU A 20 -3.17 -27.48 -8.61
N VAL A 21 -2.09 -27.23 -7.87
CA VAL A 21 -0.80 -26.82 -8.42
C VAL A 21 0.13 -28.04 -8.53
N PHE A 22 0.71 -28.27 -9.71
CA PHE A 22 1.56 -29.44 -9.97
C PHE A 22 2.68 -29.17 -10.97
N ASP A 23 3.70 -30.03 -10.93
CA ASP A 23 4.82 -30.00 -11.86
C ASP A 23 4.41 -30.50 -13.26
N CYS A 24 4.62 -29.67 -14.27
CA CYS A 24 4.32 -29.93 -15.66
C CYS A 24 5.51 -29.52 -16.55
N PRO A 25 6.13 -30.46 -17.30
CA PRO A 25 7.26 -30.16 -18.18
C PRO A 25 6.80 -29.45 -19.47
N LEU A 26 6.49 -28.15 -19.36
CA LEU A 26 6.04 -27.31 -20.46
C LEU A 26 7.19 -26.91 -21.39
N SER A 27 6.98 -26.96 -22.70
CA SER A 27 8.03 -26.68 -23.70
C SER A 27 8.33 -25.19 -23.88
N GLN A 28 7.29 -24.35 -23.91
CA GLN A 28 7.42 -22.91 -24.17
C GLN A 28 7.29 -22.08 -22.89
N PHE A 29 6.26 -22.33 -22.08
CA PHE A 29 5.89 -21.49 -20.93
C PHE A 29 6.44 -22.02 -19.60
N SER A 30 6.53 -21.16 -18.59
CA SER A 30 6.86 -21.54 -17.22
C SER A 30 5.65 -22.00 -16.42
N ALA A 31 4.43 -21.61 -16.83
CA ALA A 31 3.19 -22.03 -16.21
C ALA A 31 2.05 -22.08 -17.24
N VAL A 32 1.01 -22.85 -16.93
CA VAL A 32 -0.27 -22.85 -17.65
C VAL A 32 -1.39 -23.09 -16.65
N ALA A 33 -2.39 -22.21 -16.66
CA ALA A 33 -3.60 -22.37 -15.87
C ALA A 33 -4.77 -22.85 -16.75
N GLU A 34 -5.60 -23.73 -16.18
CA GLU A 34 -6.81 -24.24 -16.81
C GLU A 34 -8.03 -23.88 -15.93
N PRO A 35 -9.11 -23.32 -16.52
CA PRO A 35 -10.29 -22.85 -15.78
C PRO A 35 -10.96 -23.86 -14.84
N ALA A 36 -10.79 -25.17 -15.02
CA ALA A 36 -11.35 -26.19 -14.14
C ALA A 36 -10.58 -26.36 -12.81
N GLY A 37 -9.57 -25.54 -12.55
CA GLY A 37 -8.85 -25.50 -11.27
C GLY A 37 -7.50 -26.20 -11.30
N TYR A 38 -6.76 -26.08 -12.40
CA TYR A 38 -5.44 -26.71 -12.54
C TYR A 38 -4.38 -25.66 -12.88
N LEU A 39 -3.26 -25.67 -12.17
CA LEU A 39 -2.09 -24.87 -12.48
C LEU A 39 -0.86 -25.77 -12.65
N GLY A 40 -0.45 -25.96 -13.90
CA GLY A 40 0.78 -26.66 -14.24
C GLY A 40 1.96 -25.70 -14.27
N MET A 41 2.99 -25.93 -13.45
CA MET A 41 4.22 -25.14 -13.44
C MET A 41 5.40 -25.96 -13.94
N ASN A 42 6.34 -25.34 -14.66
CA ASN A 42 7.58 -25.98 -15.07
C ASN A 42 8.77 -25.46 -14.22
N PRO A 43 9.19 -26.18 -13.17
CA PRO A 43 10.31 -25.78 -12.33
C PRO A 43 11.61 -25.55 -13.11
N SER A 44 11.84 -26.29 -14.22
CA SER A 44 13.06 -26.14 -15.02
C SER A 44 13.18 -24.81 -15.75
N LYS A 45 12.08 -24.03 -15.83
CA LYS A 45 12.02 -22.70 -16.46
C LYS A 45 11.88 -21.56 -15.44
N ILE A 46 11.78 -21.90 -14.16
CA ILE A 46 11.67 -20.93 -13.06
C ILE A 46 13.07 -20.77 -12.46
N SER A 47 13.64 -19.58 -12.65
CA SER A 47 15.04 -19.31 -12.34
C SER A 47 15.26 -18.83 -10.91
N SER A 48 14.20 -18.40 -10.22
CA SER A 48 14.28 -17.90 -8.85
C SER A 48 12.92 -17.92 -8.14
N VAL A 49 12.95 -17.79 -6.81
CA VAL A 49 11.75 -17.72 -5.96
C VAL A 49 10.94 -16.44 -6.24
N GLU A 50 11.60 -15.35 -6.65
CA GLU A 50 10.94 -14.12 -7.08
C GLU A 50 10.09 -14.35 -8.34
N GLN A 51 10.63 -15.04 -9.34
CA GLN A 51 9.89 -15.39 -10.55
C GLN A 51 8.72 -16.33 -10.22
N GLU A 52 8.94 -17.29 -9.34
CA GLU A 52 7.89 -18.22 -8.88
C GLU A 52 6.73 -17.46 -8.21
N ARG A 53 7.06 -16.55 -7.29
CA ARG A 53 6.10 -15.68 -6.61
C ARG A 53 5.27 -14.86 -7.59
N GLU A 54 5.92 -14.26 -8.59
CA GLU A 54 5.23 -13.49 -9.63
C GLU A 54 4.26 -14.35 -10.44
N ILE A 55 4.66 -15.58 -10.81
CA ILE A 55 3.81 -16.53 -11.52
C ILE A 55 2.59 -16.85 -10.65
N LEU A 56 2.78 -17.28 -9.41
CA LEU A 56 1.68 -17.64 -8.51
C LEU A 56 0.70 -16.47 -8.29
N ILE A 57 1.22 -15.25 -8.07
CA ILE A 57 0.40 -14.04 -7.94
C ILE A 57 -0.41 -13.75 -9.21
N HIS A 58 0.21 -13.94 -10.38
CA HIS A 58 -0.43 -13.69 -11.66
C HIS A 58 -1.53 -14.72 -11.95
N GLU A 59 -1.25 -16.01 -11.76
CA GLU A 59 -2.21 -17.09 -12.00
C GLU A 59 -3.37 -17.06 -10.99
N GLU A 60 -3.11 -16.72 -9.72
CA GLU A 60 -4.17 -16.43 -8.75
C GLU A 60 -5.09 -15.32 -9.25
N GLY A 61 -4.52 -14.27 -9.86
CA GLY A 61 -5.29 -13.22 -10.52
C GLY A 61 -6.25 -13.78 -11.56
N HIS A 62 -5.79 -14.70 -12.42
CA HIS A 62 -6.63 -15.36 -13.41
C HIS A 62 -7.80 -16.12 -12.78
N PHE A 63 -7.55 -16.93 -11.75
CA PHE A 63 -8.60 -17.67 -11.05
C PHE A 63 -9.57 -16.73 -10.33
N ALA A 64 -9.07 -15.67 -9.68
CA ALA A 64 -9.88 -14.77 -8.87
C ALA A 64 -10.79 -13.87 -9.72
N THR A 65 -10.34 -13.51 -10.93
CA THR A 65 -11.15 -12.68 -11.84
C THR A 65 -11.85 -13.48 -12.94
N ASN A 66 -11.64 -14.79 -13.00
CA ASN A 66 -12.12 -15.69 -14.06
C ASN A 66 -11.74 -15.17 -15.47
N THR A 67 -10.51 -14.67 -15.60
CA THR A 67 -10.03 -13.98 -16.81
C THR A 67 -9.14 -14.88 -17.63
N PHE A 68 -9.65 -16.02 -18.10
CA PHE A 68 -8.88 -16.92 -18.95
C PHE A 68 -9.02 -16.54 -20.42
N TYR A 69 -7.95 -16.69 -21.21
CA TYR A 69 -8.06 -16.53 -22.65
C TYR A 69 -8.76 -17.75 -23.26
N GLN A 70 -9.84 -17.49 -23.98
CA GLN A 70 -10.61 -18.48 -24.73
C GLN A 70 -10.18 -18.47 -26.20
N LEU A 71 -9.58 -19.57 -26.67
CA LEU A 71 -9.15 -19.73 -28.07
C LEU A 71 -10.31 -19.68 -29.07
N ASP A 72 -11.52 -20.00 -28.63
CA ASP A 72 -12.74 -20.11 -29.42
C ASP A 72 -13.60 -18.83 -29.43
N SER A 73 -13.21 -17.79 -28.69
CA SER A 73 -13.93 -16.51 -28.66
C SER A 73 -13.22 -15.45 -29.51
N PRO A 74 -13.83 -14.99 -30.63
CA PRO A 74 -13.27 -13.91 -31.43
C PRO A 74 -13.32 -12.54 -30.73
N TYR A 75 -14.00 -12.45 -29.58
CA TYR A 75 -14.18 -11.21 -28.83
C TYR A 75 -13.23 -11.10 -27.62
N THR A 76 -12.58 -12.19 -27.22
CA THR A 76 -11.68 -12.19 -26.07
C THR A 76 -10.32 -11.60 -26.47
N VAL A 77 -10.07 -10.36 -26.04
CA VAL A 77 -8.75 -9.74 -26.19
C VAL A 77 -7.83 -10.30 -25.11
N ARG A 78 -6.89 -11.18 -25.51
CA ARG A 78 -5.93 -11.79 -24.59
C ARG A 78 -5.29 -10.78 -23.64
N GLN A 79 -4.72 -9.70 -24.20
CA GLN A 79 -4.06 -8.65 -23.39
C GLN A 79 -4.98 -8.03 -22.33
N HIS A 80 -6.29 -7.95 -22.59
CA HIS A 80 -7.23 -7.43 -21.61
C HIS A 80 -7.35 -8.35 -20.40
N GLN A 81 -7.39 -9.66 -20.63
CA GLN A 81 -7.46 -10.68 -19.58
C GLN A 81 -6.17 -10.71 -18.74
N GLU A 82 -5.01 -10.70 -19.40
CA GLU A 82 -3.68 -10.61 -18.75
C GLU A 82 -3.58 -9.35 -17.87
N ASN A 83 -4.08 -8.22 -18.37
CA ASN A 83 -4.11 -6.97 -17.61
C ASN A 83 -5.02 -7.05 -16.38
N LEU A 84 -6.15 -7.76 -16.44
CA LEU A 84 -7.04 -7.92 -15.28
C LEU A 84 -6.39 -8.78 -14.19
N ALA A 85 -5.80 -9.91 -14.57
CA ALA A 85 -5.07 -10.80 -13.67
C ALA A 85 -3.89 -10.07 -12.99
N ALA A 86 -3.05 -9.38 -13.79
CA ALA A 86 -1.93 -8.61 -13.26
C ALA A 86 -2.38 -7.53 -12.26
N ARG A 87 -3.46 -6.81 -12.56
CA ARG A 87 -4.01 -5.78 -11.66
C ARG A 87 -4.56 -6.36 -10.36
N HIS A 88 -5.16 -7.54 -10.42
CA HIS A 88 -5.63 -8.24 -9.23
C HIS A 88 -4.46 -8.53 -8.29
N GLY A 89 -3.41 -9.18 -8.79
CA GLY A 89 -2.22 -9.52 -8.03
C GLY A 89 -1.52 -8.29 -7.44
N ILE A 90 -1.32 -7.24 -8.25
CA ILE A 90 -0.73 -5.97 -7.79
C ILE A 90 -1.53 -5.38 -6.62
N LYS A 91 -2.86 -5.27 -6.78
CA LYS A 91 -3.72 -4.67 -5.75
C LYS A 91 -3.77 -5.48 -4.45
N LYS A 92 -3.79 -6.82 -4.55
CA LYS A 92 -3.88 -7.70 -3.38
C LYS A 92 -2.59 -7.66 -2.55
N TYR A 93 -1.43 -7.71 -3.19
CA TYR A 93 -0.15 -7.96 -2.50
C TYR A 93 0.75 -6.72 -2.34
N PHE A 94 0.52 -5.68 -3.15
CA PHE A 94 1.44 -4.55 -3.28
C PHE A 94 0.71 -3.20 -3.29
N SER A 95 -0.12 -2.96 -2.27
CA SER A 95 -0.87 -1.72 -2.14
C SER A 95 0.02 -0.46 -2.21
N VAL A 96 -0.59 0.66 -2.62
CA VAL A 96 0.07 1.97 -2.65
C VAL A 96 0.62 2.31 -1.27
N GLU A 97 -0.11 2.00 -0.21
CA GLU A 97 0.30 2.21 1.17
C GLU A 97 1.55 1.41 1.52
N LYS A 98 1.63 0.15 1.09
CA LYS A 98 2.82 -0.71 1.29
C LYS A 98 4.03 -0.12 0.58
N LEU A 99 3.87 0.31 -0.67
CA LEU A 99 4.93 0.94 -1.46
C LEU A 99 5.40 2.25 -0.84
N LEU A 100 4.49 3.14 -0.47
CA LEU A 100 4.82 4.41 0.19
C LEU A 100 5.56 4.17 1.51
N SER A 101 5.13 3.19 2.30
CA SER A 101 5.79 2.87 3.58
C SER A 101 7.22 2.37 3.39
N LEU A 102 7.50 1.60 2.33
CA LEU A 102 8.87 1.19 1.98
C LEU A 102 9.70 2.39 1.49
N MET A 103 9.13 3.27 0.67
CA MET A 103 9.81 4.47 0.21
C MET A 103 10.13 5.43 1.37
N GLU A 104 9.26 5.54 2.37
CA GLU A 104 9.50 6.33 3.60
C GLU A 104 10.64 5.74 4.46
N GLN A 105 10.86 4.44 4.39
CA GLN A 105 12.01 3.76 5.01
C GLN A 105 13.32 3.95 4.24
N GLY A 106 13.28 4.60 3.07
CA GLY A 106 14.45 4.91 2.25
C GLY A 106 14.69 3.95 1.08
N TYR A 107 13.78 3.01 0.81
CA TYR A 107 13.85 2.14 -0.37
C TYR A 107 13.25 2.87 -1.58
N THR A 108 14.07 3.63 -2.31
CA THR A 108 13.60 4.51 -3.41
C THR A 108 13.94 3.98 -4.79
N GLU A 109 14.89 3.06 -4.91
CA GLU A 109 15.29 2.46 -6.18
C GLU A 109 14.52 1.18 -6.48
N SER A 110 14.27 0.89 -7.76
CA SER A 110 13.49 -0.29 -8.17
C SER A 110 14.10 -1.61 -7.69
N TRP A 111 15.43 -1.71 -7.64
CA TRP A 111 16.12 -2.91 -7.13
C TRP A 111 15.98 -3.07 -5.61
N GLN A 112 15.95 -1.97 -4.86
CA GLN A 112 15.72 -2.01 -3.41
C GLN A 112 14.29 -2.48 -3.10
N LEU A 113 13.31 -1.95 -3.83
CA LEU A 113 11.91 -2.38 -3.71
C LEU A 113 11.73 -3.85 -4.11
N ALA A 114 12.39 -4.28 -5.18
CA ALA A 114 12.41 -5.67 -5.62
C ALA A 114 12.93 -6.62 -4.52
N GLU A 115 14.06 -6.31 -3.91
CA GLU A 115 14.62 -7.07 -2.78
C GLU A 115 13.68 -7.11 -1.58
N GLN A 116 13.07 -5.97 -1.22
CA GLN A 116 12.14 -5.91 -0.09
C GLN A 116 10.85 -6.68 -0.36
N LEU A 117 10.35 -6.69 -1.58
CA LEU A 117 9.08 -7.31 -1.95
C LEU A 117 9.24 -8.75 -2.45
N GLY A 118 10.47 -9.23 -2.63
CA GLY A 118 10.74 -10.57 -3.15
C GLY A 118 10.23 -10.75 -4.58
N VAL A 119 10.38 -9.73 -5.43
CA VAL A 119 10.01 -9.79 -6.84
C VAL A 119 11.17 -9.29 -7.69
N ARG A 120 11.14 -9.50 -9.00
CA ARG A 120 12.15 -9.02 -9.94
C ARG A 120 11.94 -7.53 -10.23
N PRO A 121 13.02 -6.78 -10.55
CA PRO A 121 12.90 -5.35 -10.85
C PRO A 121 11.92 -5.00 -11.98
N ALA A 122 11.75 -5.89 -12.97
CA ALA A 122 10.77 -5.70 -14.04
C ALA A 122 9.33 -5.64 -13.51
N TYR A 123 9.01 -6.49 -12.52
CA TYR A 123 7.69 -6.54 -11.90
C TYR A 123 7.40 -5.29 -11.06
N ILE A 124 8.44 -4.71 -10.42
CA ILE A 124 8.34 -3.39 -9.77
C ILE A 124 7.98 -2.31 -10.79
N GLN A 125 8.61 -2.32 -11.96
CA GLN A 125 8.32 -1.34 -12.99
C GLN A 125 6.86 -1.43 -13.46
N GLU A 126 6.36 -2.64 -13.74
CA GLU A 126 4.95 -2.87 -14.12
C GLU A 126 3.98 -2.37 -13.05
N MET A 127 4.29 -2.61 -11.77
CA MET A 127 3.49 -2.18 -10.63
C MET A 127 3.48 -0.65 -10.49
N LEU A 128 4.63 0.01 -10.61
CA LEU A 128 4.73 1.46 -10.57
C LEU A 128 4.00 2.11 -11.76
N ASP A 129 4.13 1.54 -12.95
CA ASP A 129 3.41 1.99 -14.15
C ASP A 129 1.90 1.83 -13.97
N TYR A 130 1.44 0.72 -13.40
CA TYR A 130 0.03 0.53 -13.09
C TYR A 130 -0.51 1.64 -12.18
N TYR A 131 0.16 1.90 -11.05
CA TYR A 131 -0.32 2.90 -10.10
C TYR A 131 -0.24 4.32 -10.65
N THR A 132 0.85 4.67 -11.33
CA THR A 132 1.05 6.03 -11.86
C THR A 132 0.16 6.30 -13.08
N GLN A 133 0.11 5.39 -14.05
CA GLN A 133 -0.56 5.61 -15.32
C GLN A 133 -2.05 5.26 -15.28
N ALA A 134 -2.41 4.14 -14.62
CA ALA A 134 -3.78 3.64 -14.62
C ALA A 134 -4.58 4.01 -13.35
N GLN A 135 -3.93 4.29 -12.22
CA GLN A 135 -4.60 4.74 -10.99
C GLN A 135 -4.34 6.22 -10.65
N GLY A 136 -3.48 6.91 -11.41
CA GLY A 136 -3.21 8.34 -11.22
C GLY A 136 -2.45 8.67 -9.93
N VAL A 137 -1.75 7.70 -9.34
CA VAL A 137 -1.00 7.88 -8.10
C VAL A 137 0.24 8.72 -8.38
N ASN A 138 0.42 9.79 -7.62
CA ASN A 138 1.63 10.59 -7.61
C ASN A 138 2.44 10.32 -6.33
N PHE A 139 3.36 9.36 -6.38
CA PHE A 139 4.17 8.96 -5.22
C PHE A 139 4.95 10.13 -4.61
N SER A 140 5.47 11.06 -5.43
CA SER A 140 6.19 12.24 -4.92
C SER A 140 5.29 13.15 -4.08
N TRP A 141 4.05 13.37 -4.54
CA TRP A 141 3.07 14.16 -3.81
C TRP A 141 2.63 13.46 -2.52
N GLU A 142 2.34 12.16 -2.58
CA GLU A 142 1.95 11.37 -1.41
C GLU A 142 3.03 11.36 -0.32
N LEU A 143 4.30 11.14 -0.71
CA LEU A 143 5.42 11.17 0.23
C LEU A 143 5.60 12.56 0.87
N LYS A 144 5.45 13.65 0.10
CA LYS A 144 5.49 15.03 0.65
C LYS A 144 4.33 15.27 1.62
N LYS A 145 3.14 14.79 1.30
CA LYS A 145 1.96 14.90 2.15
C LYS A 145 2.17 14.17 3.48
N ARG A 146 2.65 12.92 3.44
CA ARG A 146 2.95 12.14 4.65
C ARG A 146 4.04 12.77 5.51
N ARG A 147 5.12 13.25 4.87
CA ARG A 147 6.19 13.99 5.57
C ARG A 147 5.65 15.20 6.33
N ARG A 148 4.82 16.04 5.69
CA ARG A 148 4.19 17.20 6.35
C ARG A 148 3.30 16.79 7.51
N ALA A 149 2.53 15.71 7.37
CA ALA A 149 1.68 15.21 8.44
C ALA A 149 2.51 14.75 9.65
N ARG A 150 3.60 14.02 9.43
CA ARG A 150 4.54 13.61 10.49
C ARG A 150 5.20 14.81 11.17
N GLU A 151 5.74 15.76 10.40
CA GLU A 151 6.35 16.98 10.94
C GLU A 151 5.35 17.81 11.76
N THR A 152 4.08 17.86 11.33
CA THR A 152 3.00 18.52 12.09
C THR A 152 2.74 17.79 13.41
N GLN A 153 2.65 16.46 13.38
CA GLN A 153 2.42 15.64 14.57
C GLN A 153 3.58 15.77 15.57
N GLU A 154 4.82 15.68 15.09
CA GLU A 154 6.02 15.87 15.90
C GLU A 154 6.07 17.27 16.52
N ALA A 155 5.67 18.31 15.78
CA ALA A 155 5.58 19.66 16.32
C ALA A 155 4.50 19.79 17.42
N LEU A 156 3.35 19.12 17.26
CA LEU A 156 2.28 19.09 18.28
C LEU A 156 2.69 18.32 19.53
N GLU A 157 3.42 17.21 19.38
CA GLU A 157 3.94 16.42 20.50
C GLU A 157 5.11 17.11 21.22
N ALA A 158 5.93 17.86 20.48
CA ALA A 158 7.03 18.64 21.03
C ALA A 158 6.57 19.97 21.67
N ASP A 159 5.36 20.44 21.37
CA ASP A 159 4.77 21.63 22.01
C ASP A 159 4.26 21.27 23.41
N PRO A 160 4.94 21.70 24.48
CA PRO A 160 4.51 21.36 25.82
C PRO A 160 3.32 22.26 26.16
N LEU A 161 2.10 21.80 25.87
CA LEU A 161 0.98 22.20 26.72
C LEU A 161 1.26 21.59 28.09
N THR A 162 2.03 22.34 28.91
CA THR A 162 2.33 21.91 30.27
C THR A 162 1.02 21.63 30.99
N GLU A 163 1.01 20.70 31.94
CA GLU A 163 -0.21 20.41 32.70
C GLU A 163 -0.75 21.68 33.39
N ALA A 164 0.13 22.63 33.71
CA ALA A 164 -0.23 23.97 34.17
C ALA A 164 -0.98 24.80 33.10
N THR A 165 -0.54 24.76 31.83
CA THR A 165 -1.24 25.41 30.72
C THR A 165 -2.59 24.73 30.44
N ARG A 166 -2.68 23.40 30.54
CA ARG A 166 -3.95 22.66 30.45
C ARG A 166 -4.93 23.07 31.55
N LEU A 167 -4.45 23.20 32.79
CA LEU A 167 -5.25 23.59 33.94
C LEU A 167 -5.66 25.08 33.90
N GLU A 168 -4.80 25.97 33.39
CA GLU A 168 -5.18 27.36 33.12
C GLU A 168 -6.27 27.41 32.04
N LEU A 169 -6.13 26.66 30.95
CA LEU A 169 -7.09 26.67 29.85
C LEU A 169 -8.41 25.99 30.19
N SER A 170 -8.43 24.97 31.05
CA SER A 170 -9.66 24.31 31.52
C SER A 170 -10.56 25.23 32.37
N GLN A 171 -10.04 26.38 32.85
CA GLN A 171 -10.86 27.41 33.49
C GLN A 171 -11.67 28.24 32.47
N TYR A 172 -11.26 28.23 31.20
CA TYR A 172 -11.88 29.00 30.12
C TYR A 172 -12.64 28.12 29.11
N ILE A 173 -12.36 26.82 29.09
CA ILE A 173 -12.96 25.84 28.17
C ILE A 173 -13.45 24.66 29.00
N ASP A 174 -14.74 24.35 28.88
CA ASP A 174 -15.37 23.20 29.53
C ASP A 174 -15.14 21.97 28.62
N ILE A 175 -14.09 21.19 28.91
CA ILE A 175 -13.54 20.17 27.99
C ILE A 175 -14.47 18.93 27.86
N GLU A 176 -15.45 18.78 28.77
CA GLU A 176 -16.37 17.63 28.80
C GLU A 176 -17.63 17.78 27.93
N ASN A 177 -17.93 18.98 27.41
CA ASN A 177 -19.13 19.23 26.61
C ASN A 177 -18.80 19.52 25.15
N ASP A 178 -19.61 18.99 24.23
CA ASP A 178 -19.50 19.25 22.79
C ASP A 178 -19.45 20.76 22.50
N ILE A 179 -18.58 21.13 21.56
CA ILE A 179 -18.38 22.51 21.09
C ILE A 179 -19.68 23.00 20.44
N THR A 180 -20.59 23.56 21.23
CA THR A 180 -21.79 24.25 20.75
C THR A 180 -21.49 25.74 20.50
N GLU A 181 -22.44 26.48 19.92
CA GLU A 181 -22.39 27.87 19.39
C GLU A 181 -21.60 28.93 20.21
N SER A 182 -21.25 28.65 21.47
CA SER A 182 -20.38 29.44 22.35
C SER A 182 -18.88 29.41 22.00
N ALA A 183 -18.44 28.65 21.00
CA ALA A 183 -17.02 28.45 20.67
C ALA A 183 -16.27 29.75 20.32
N ALA A 184 -16.94 30.68 19.64
CA ALA A 184 -16.34 31.97 19.25
C ALA A 184 -16.10 32.90 20.45
N GLN A 185 -17.05 32.97 21.39
CA GLN A 185 -16.87 33.72 22.65
C GLN A 185 -15.75 33.13 23.51
N GLN A 186 -15.67 31.80 23.59
CA GLN A 186 -14.60 31.10 24.31
C GLN A 186 -13.24 31.38 23.66
N MET A 187 -13.11 31.29 22.33
CA MET A 187 -11.87 31.66 21.61
C MET A 187 -11.46 33.12 21.84
N LEU A 188 -12.42 34.06 21.83
CA LEU A 188 -12.15 35.48 22.08
C LEU A 188 -11.65 35.73 23.51
N SER A 189 -12.16 35.00 24.50
CA SER A 189 -11.72 35.09 25.90
C SER A 189 -10.27 34.60 26.08
N ILE A 190 -9.89 33.52 25.38
CA ILE A 190 -8.52 32.98 25.37
C ILE A 190 -7.56 33.99 24.73
N ILE A 191 -7.93 34.55 23.57
CA ILE A 191 -7.11 35.56 22.87
C ILE A 191 -6.92 36.81 23.75
N ALA A 192 -7.93 37.23 24.52
CA ALA A 192 -7.83 38.36 25.45
C ALA A 192 -6.88 38.05 26.62
N ALA A 193 -6.96 36.86 27.21
CA ALA A 193 -6.05 36.42 28.29
C ALA A 193 -4.59 36.36 27.82
N MET A 194 -4.33 35.87 26.60
CA MET A 194 -2.99 35.82 26.01
C MET A 194 -2.40 37.21 25.73
N LYS A 195 -3.23 38.22 25.43
CA LYS A 195 -2.80 39.62 25.20
C LYS A 195 -2.54 40.42 26.49
N GLY A 196 -2.95 39.90 27.66
CA GLY A 196 -2.86 40.59 28.95
C GLY A 196 -1.56 40.40 29.75
N LYS A 197 -0.63 39.53 29.33
CA LYS A 197 0.67 39.37 30.02
C LYS A 197 1.71 40.38 29.48
N PRO A 198 2.08 41.44 30.22
CA PRO A 198 3.23 42.26 29.84
C PRO A 198 4.50 41.40 29.92
N LYS A 199 5.38 41.51 28.92
CA LYS A 199 6.73 40.94 28.97
C LYS A 199 7.54 41.66 30.05
N GLY A 200 7.45 41.18 31.29
CA GLY A 200 8.34 41.58 32.37
C GLY A 200 9.73 40.98 32.13
N GLY A 201 10.62 41.75 31.50
CA GLY A 201 12.06 41.46 31.50
C GLY A 201 12.66 41.78 32.89
N PRO A 202 13.66 41.03 33.36
CA PRO A 202 14.27 41.30 34.66
C PRO A 202 15.17 42.54 34.59
N GLN A 203 15.02 43.44 35.57
CA GLN A 203 16.03 44.42 35.97
C GLN A 203 17.02 43.78 36.94
#